data_AF-A0A644Z3Z7-F1
#
_entry.id   AF-A0A644Z3Z7-F1
#
_cell.length_a   1.000
_cell.length_b   1.000
_cell.length_c   1.000
_cell.angle_alpha   90.00
_cell.angle_beta   90.00
_cell.angle_gamma   90.00
#
_symmetry.space_group_name_H-M   'P 1'
#
loop_
_entity.id
_entity.type
_entity.pdbx_description
1 polymer ?
#
loop_
_entity_poly.entity_id
_entity_poly.type
_entity_poly.pdbx_seq_one_letter_code
_entity_poly.pdbx_strand_id
1 'polypeptide(L)'
;MKKTVEQYLQNSFERWQSIYKNGCNDPFWSDGLNINLVRNHIIYYKNKIKEEYPDGNYPEIYYKETPAEMPIQFMAKPRKLLTEIVCADVIPNVAIGEQICLF
;
A
#
# COMPACT_ATOMS: atom_id res chain seq x y z
N MET A 1 23.41 13.75 -5.82
CA MET A 1 24.10 12.72 -5.00
C MET A 1 23.36 11.40 -5.14
N LYS A 2 24.08 10.32 -5.45
CA LYS A 2 23.50 8.97 -5.55
C LYS A 2 23.35 8.39 -4.13
N LYS A 3 22.17 7.86 -3.78
CA LYS A 3 21.97 7.20 -2.48
C LYS A 3 22.72 5.87 -2.42
N THR A 4 23.22 5.50 -1.24
CA THR A 4 23.86 4.20 -0.99
C THR A 4 22.81 3.11 -0.73
N VAL A 5 23.19 1.83 -0.84
CA VAL A 5 22.28 0.70 -0.56
C VAL A 5 21.78 0.73 0.89
N GLU A 6 22.63 1.11 1.84
CA GLU A 6 22.26 1.34 3.24
C GLU A 6 21.12 2.36 3.39
N GLN A 7 21.24 3.50 2.70
CA GLN A 7 20.21 4.54 2.73
C GLN A 7 18.90 4.05 2.10
N TYR A 8 18.95 3.23 1.06
CA TYR A 8 17.75 2.64 0.49
C TYR A 8 17.07 1.64 1.43
N LEU A 9 17.85 0.83 2.14
CA LEU A 9 17.33 -0.08 3.15
C LEU A 9 16.69 0.69 4.30
N GLN A 10 17.32 1.77 4.77
CA GLN A 10 16.78 2.64 5.81
C GLN A 10 15.46 3.29 5.41
N ASN A 11 15.43 3.89 4.22
CA ASN A 11 14.20 4.49 3.69
C ASN A 11 13.08 3.45 3.55
N SER A 12 13.42 2.20 3.21
CA SER A 12 12.42 1.12 3.09
C SER A 12 11.84 0.73 4.45
N PHE A 13 12.66 0.64 5.50
CA PHE A 13 12.18 0.42 6.86
C PHE A 13 11.31 1.57 7.37
N GLU A 14 11.71 2.81 7.16
CA GLU A 14 10.93 4.00 7.54
C GLU A 14 9.60 4.05 6.81
N ARG A 15 9.60 3.74 5.50
CA ARG A 15 8.38 3.69 4.70
C ARG A 15 7.44 2.58 5.18
N TRP A 16 7.97 1.39 5.49
CA TRP A 16 7.20 0.28 6.03
C TRP A 16 6.51 0.68 7.33
N GLN A 17 7.26 1.29 8.27
CA GLN A 17 6.71 1.78 9.54
C GLN A 17 5.67 2.90 9.35
N SER A 18 5.91 3.79 8.40
CA SER A 18 4.97 4.88 8.08
C SER A 18 3.63 4.34 7.56
N ILE A 19 3.66 3.37 6.63
CA ILE A 19 2.44 2.71 6.13
C ILE A 19 1.76 1.92 7.25
N TYR A 20 2.53 1.17 8.06
CA TYR A 20 1.96 0.42 9.18
C TYR A 20 1.21 1.30 10.17
N LYS A 21 1.75 2.49 10.49
CA LYS A 21 1.16 3.41 11.47
C LYS A 21 0.07 4.30 10.89
N ASN A 22 0.26 4.80 9.67
CA ASN A 22 -0.56 5.88 9.10
C ASN A 22 -1.43 5.46 7.93
N GLY A 23 -1.15 4.30 7.33
CA GLY A 23 -1.70 3.87 6.05
C GLY A 23 -0.97 4.50 4.86
N CYS A 24 -1.41 4.14 3.67
CA CYS A 24 -1.03 4.75 2.41
C CYS A 24 -2.20 5.61 1.88
N ASN A 25 -1.87 6.59 1.04
CA ASN A 25 -2.86 7.42 0.36
C ASN A 25 -3.27 6.83 -1.00
N ASP A 26 -3.01 5.54 -1.23
CA ASP A 26 -3.35 4.86 -2.48
C ASP A 26 -4.88 4.70 -2.60
N PRO A 27 -5.52 5.20 -3.67
CA PRO A 27 -6.96 5.06 -3.84
C PRO A 27 -7.38 3.70 -4.42
N PHE A 28 -6.46 2.94 -5.00
CA PHE A 28 -6.75 1.71 -5.73
C PHE A 28 -6.43 0.45 -4.92
N TRP A 29 -5.41 0.52 -4.06
CA TRP A 29 -4.91 -0.64 -3.33
C TRP A 29 -5.00 -0.46 -1.82
N SER A 30 -5.12 -1.58 -1.12
CA SER A 30 -5.06 -1.64 0.34
C SER A 30 -3.67 -1.29 0.87
N ASP A 31 -3.61 -0.93 2.15
CA ASP A 31 -2.32 -0.72 2.84
C ASP A 31 -1.51 -2.02 2.90
N GLY A 32 -2.18 -3.18 2.99
CA GLY A 32 -1.57 -4.51 2.97
C GLY A 32 -0.76 -4.82 1.72
N LEU A 33 -1.25 -4.47 0.54
CA LEU A 33 -0.49 -4.62 -0.71
C LEU A 33 0.72 -3.69 -0.74
N ASN A 34 0.51 -2.42 -0.38
CA ASN A 34 1.57 -1.41 -0.35
C ASN A 34 2.68 -1.76 0.65
N ILE A 35 2.34 -2.23 1.85
CA ILE A 35 3.31 -2.57 2.88
C ILE A 35 4.11 -3.83 2.52
N ASN A 36 3.48 -4.81 1.86
CA ASN A 36 4.17 -6.00 1.34
C ASN A 36 5.10 -5.68 0.16
N LEU A 37 4.73 -4.72 -0.69
CA LEU A 37 5.64 -4.22 -1.73
C LEU A 37 6.91 -3.59 -1.11
N VAL A 38 6.74 -2.78 -0.06
CA VAL A 38 7.89 -2.20 0.65
C VAL A 38 8.71 -3.26 1.37
N ARG A 39 8.07 -4.30 1.92
CA ARG A 39 8.76 -5.47 2.47
C ARG A 39 9.65 -6.15 1.41
N ASN A 40 9.18 -6.27 0.18
CA ASN A 40 9.99 -6.82 -0.93
C ASN A 40 11.21 -5.93 -1.23
N HIS A 41 11.09 -4.60 -1.11
CA HIS A 41 12.25 -3.70 -1.22
C HIS A 41 13.27 -3.92 -0.09
N ILE A 42 12.82 -4.14 1.15
CA ILE A 42 13.72 -4.46 2.28
C ILE A 42 14.52 -5.73 1.98
N ILE A 43 13.85 -6.80 1.50
CA ILE A 43 14.50 -8.06 1.14
C ILE A 43 15.51 -7.84 0.00
N TYR A 44 15.11 -7.10 -1.03
CA TYR A 44 15.97 -6.77 -2.15
C TYR A 44 17.24 -6.04 -1.72
N TYR A 45 17.12 -4.99 -0.90
CA TYR A 45 18.29 -4.22 -0.47
C TYR A 45 19.20 -5.00 0.49
N LYS A 46 18.65 -5.89 1.33
CA LYS A 46 19.48 -6.83 2.10
C LYS A 46 20.31 -7.74 1.20
N ASN A 47 19.73 -8.26 0.13
CA ASN A 47 20.49 -9.06 -0.85
C ASN A 47 21.54 -8.21 -1.58
N LYS A 48 21.22 -6.96 -1.92
CA LYS A 48 22.21 -6.03 -2.50
C LYS A 48 23.38 -5.72 -1.56
N ILE A 49 23.15 -5.62 -0.25
CA ILE A 49 24.24 -5.50 0.73
C ILE A 49 25.16 -6.73 0.68
N LYS A 50 24.60 -7.94 0.58
CA LYS A 50 25.44 -9.15 0.44
C LYS A 50 26.31 -9.14 -0.82
N GLU A 51 25.79 -8.60 -1.91
CA GLU A 51 26.53 -8.47 -3.18
C GLU A 51 27.63 -7.40 -3.10
N GLU A 52 27.38 -6.26 -2.44
CA GLU A 52 28.34 -5.15 -2.34
C GLU A 52 29.41 -5.35 -1.26
N TYR A 53 29.13 -6.18 -0.24
CA TYR A 53 30.02 -6.44 0.90
C TYR A 53 30.36 -7.94 0.99
N PRO A 54 31.16 -8.48 0.05
CA PRO A 54 31.46 -9.92 -0.02
C PRO A 54 32.34 -10.41 1.14
N ASP A 55 32.99 -9.50 1.86
CA ASP A 55 33.76 -9.77 3.08
C ASP A 55 32.88 -10.09 4.29
N GLY A 56 31.55 -9.90 4.18
CA GLY A 56 30.60 -10.14 5.25
C GLY A 56 30.54 -9.03 6.30
N ASN A 57 31.24 -7.92 6.09
CA ASN A 57 31.23 -6.79 7.01
C ASN A 57 30.01 -5.90 6.73
N TYR A 58 28.83 -6.40 7.08
CA TYR A 58 27.57 -5.73 6.77
C TYR A 58 27.31 -4.53 7.69
N PRO A 59 26.67 -3.48 7.16
CA PRO A 59 26.25 -2.32 7.95
C PRO A 59 25.19 -2.72 8.99
N GLU A 60 25.14 -2.01 10.11
CA GLU A 60 24.29 -2.33 11.27
C GLU A 60 22.81 -2.56 10.90
N ILE A 61 22.29 -1.75 9.98
CA ILE A 61 20.91 -1.84 9.49
C ILE A 61 20.55 -3.19 8.87
N TYR A 62 21.52 -3.91 8.31
CA TYR A 62 21.29 -5.22 7.70
C TYR A 62 20.76 -6.25 8.71
N TYR A 63 21.21 -6.16 9.96
CA TYR A 63 20.85 -7.07 11.04
C TYR A 63 19.45 -6.83 11.61
N LYS A 64 18.83 -5.68 11.29
CA LYS A 64 17.44 -5.41 11.69
C LYS A 64 16.52 -6.46 11.06
N GLU A 65 15.63 -7.05 11.85
CA GLU A 65 14.73 -8.11 11.38
C GLU A 65 13.86 -7.63 10.20
N THR A 66 13.65 -8.53 9.23
CA THR A 66 12.73 -8.25 8.13
C THR A 66 11.30 -8.30 8.69
N PRO A 67 10.46 -7.28 8.46
CA PRO A 67 9.10 -7.29 8.97
C PRO A 67 8.29 -8.49 8.44
N ALA A 68 7.31 -8.93 9.22
CA ALA A 68 6.37 -9.97 8.79
C ALA A 68 5.55 -9.53 7.57
N GLU A 69 5.07 -10.52 6.81
CA GLU A 69 4.10 -10.27 5.75
C GLU A 69 2.74 -9.92 6.35
N MET A 70 2.07 -8.93 5.77
CA MET A 70 0.77 -8.45 6.25
C MET A 70 -0.36 -9.02 5.38
N PRO A 71 -1.57 -9.20 5.93
CA PRO A 71 -2.74 -9.58 5.14
C PRO A 71 -2.99 -8.59 4.00
N ILE A 72 -3.40 -9.09 2.83
CA ILE A 72 -3.66 -8.27 1.64
C ILE A 72 -4.67 -7.17 1.96
N GLN A 73 -5.76 -7.47 2.68
CA GLN A 73 -6.79 -6.51 3.06
C GLN A 73 -6.44 -5.63 4.27
N PHE A 74 -5.19 -5.64 4.76
CA PHE A 74 -4.79 -4.77 5.87
C PHE A 74 -5.02 -3.30 5.51
N MET A 75 -5.60 -2.56 6.46
CA MET A 75 -5.80 -1.12 6.42
C MET A 75 -5.37 -0.54 7.77
N ALA A 76 -4.37 0.33 7.79
CA ALA A 76 -3.85 0.92 9.02
C ALA A 76 -4.85 1.93 9.62
N LYS A 77 -5.64 2.59 8.76
CA LYS A 77 -6.76 3.45 9.17
C LYS A 77 -8.01 3.06 8.38
N PRO A 78 -9.19 3.01 9.01
CA PRO A 78 -10.43 2.86 8.27
C PRO A 78 -10.58 4.05 7.31
N ARG A 79 -10.76 3.76 6.01
CA ARG A 79 -10.99 4.80 5.01
C ARG A 79 -12.32 5.48 5.35
N LYS A 80 -12.30 6.79 5.56
CA LYS A 80 -13.53 7.58 5.73
C LYS A 80 -14.24 7.58 4.38
N LEU A 81 -15.29 6.78 4.25
CA LEU A 81 -16.18 6.83 3.09
C LEU A 81 -16.85 8.20 3.11
N LEU A 82 -16.65 9.01 2.07
CA LEU A 82 -17.46 10.20 1.84
C LEU A 82 -18.82 9.70 1.33
N THR A 83 -19.71 9.36 2.25
CA THR A 83 -21.08 8.90 1.99
C THR A 83 -22.00 10.04 1.49
N GLU A 84 -21.52 10.89 0.58
CA GLU A 84 -22.28 12.03 0.02
C GLU A 84 -22.19 12.14 -1.52
N ILE A 85 -21.74 11.11 -2.23
CA ILE A 85 -21.77 11.11 -3.70
C ILE A 85 -22.40 9.82 -4.23
N VAL A 86 -23.64 9.54 -3.84
CA VAL A 86 -24.57 8.76 -4.66
C VAL A 86 -25.99 9.23 -4.31
N CYS A 87 -26.81 9.47 -5.34
CA CYS A 87 -28.22 9.92 -5.29
C CYS A 87 -28.49 11.43 -5.50
N ALA A 88 -27.80 12.08 -6.44
CA ALA A 88 -28.43 13.10 -7.28
C ALA A 88 -27.71 13.06 -8.63
N ASP A 89 -28.42 13.30 -9.73
CA ASP A 89 -27.86 13.50 -11.06
C ASP A 89 -27.54 12.23 -11.87
N VAL A 90 -28.54 11.35 -12.02
CA VAL A 90 -28.81 10.77 -13.35
C VAL A 90 -30.18 11.28 -13.81
N ILE A 91 -30.13 12.00 -14.93
CA ILE A 91 -31.16 12.81 -15.59
C ILE A 91 -32.47 12.04 -15.83
N PRO A 92 -33.66 12.69 -15.68
CA PRO A 92 -34.95 12.06 -15.98
C PRO A 92 -35.15 12.07 -17.50
N ASN A 93 -35.47 10.92 -18.10
CA ASN A 93 -36.05 10.99 -19.43
C ASN A 93 -37.03 9.86 -19.75
N VAL A 94 -38.14 10.32 -20.32
CA VAL A 94 -39.12 9.65 -21.18
C VAL A 94 -40.17 8.76 -20.51
N ALA A 95 -41.36 9.34 -20.45
CA ALA A 95 -42.64 8.66 -20.39
C ALA A 95 -42.86 7.75 -21.62
N ILE A 96 -43.17 6.49 -21.34
CA ILE A 96 -43.98 5.54 -22.12
C ILE A 96 -44.42 4.52 -21.05
N GLY A 97 -45.66 4.49 -20.59
CA GLY A 97 -46.86 4.36 -21.40
C GLY A 97 -47.12 2.88 -21.61
N GLU A 98 -47.55 2.16 -20.57
CA GLU A 98 -48.50 1.04 -20.70
C GLU A 98 -49.01 0.60 -19.33
N GLN A 99 -50.30 0.86 -19.12
CA GLN A 99 -51.10 0.40 -18.01
C GLN A 99 -51.78 -0.90 -18.45
N ILE A 100 -51.35 -2.04 -17.92
CA ILE A 100 -52.14 -3.28 -17.97
C ILE A 100 -51.93 -4.07 -16.69
N CYS A 101 -52.81 -3.81 -15.72
CA CYS A 101 -53.24 -4.74 -14.69
C CYS A 101 -54.69 -4.41 -14.35
N LEU A 102 -55.64 -5.07 -15.01
CA LEU A 102 -56.98 -5.31 -14.49
C LEU A 102 -57.39 -6.73 -14.92
N PHE A 103 -57.79 -7.47 -13.89
CA PHE A 103 -58.57 -8.71 -13.79
C PHE A 103 -59.16 -9.32 -15.07
#